data_AF-A8LJT1-F1
#
_entry.id   AF-A8LJT1-F1
#
_cell.length_a   1.000
_cell.length_b   1.000
_cell.length_c   1.000
_cell.angle_alpha   90.00
_cell.angle_beta   90.00
_cell.angle_gamma   90.00
#
_symmetry.space_group_name_H-M   'P 1'
#
loop_
_entity.id
_entity.type
_entity.pdbx_description
1 polymer ?
#
loop_
_entity_poly.entity_id
_entity_poly.type
_entity_poly.pdbx_seq_one_letter_code
_entity_poly.pdbx_strand_id
1 'polypeptide(L)'
;MRNRLLGILLSAVVYTLPAHAWFFQPPPGSVSEETLARFQEAAVNTLEGLALIHQVLLQIEQAETSVNSLEATSAAIERLTSAAELFQDLQTDDLQALVVSIEAVAQIDEGAIQLVRNAEIETAADLARYSSDQSLALAELMGRLQEIDFGPDAAANSEGRTTVNRVVSNISTMMIVVNSVSGALALETQ
;
A
#
# COMPACT_ATOMS: atom_id res chain seq x y z
N MET A 1 14.96 13.88 13.76
CA MET A 1 14.57 12.72 12.94
C MET A 1 13.39 11.99 13.54
N ARG A 2 13.42 11.67 14.84
CA ARG A 2 12.32 11.13 15.67
C ARG A 2 10.92 11.70 15.36
N ASN A 3 10.76 13.03 15.31
CA ASN A 3 9.45 13.66 15.04
C ASN A 3 9.01 13.69 13.56
N ARG A 4 9.91 13.38 12.60
CA ARG A 4 9.57 13.41 11.16
C ARG A 4 9.08 12.05 10.66
N LEU A 5 9.71 10.96 11.10
CA LEU A 5 9.28 9.60 10.76
C LEU A 5 7.92 9.27 11.40
N LEU A 6 7.75 9.56 12.70
CA LEU A 6 6.46 9.41 13.38
C LEU A 6 5.35 10.24 12.74
N GLY A 7 5.67 11.48 12.32
CA GLY A 7 4.72 12.38 11.66
C GLY A 7 4.27 11.87 10.30
N ILE A 8 5.19 11.33 9.49
CA ILE A 8 4.92 10.75 8.16
C ILE A 8 4.14 9.43 8.29
N LEU A 9 4.52 8.57 9.25
CA LEU A 9 3.87 7.29 9.53
C LEU A 9 2.44 7.45 10.08
N LEU A 10 2.23 8.35 11.03
CA LEU A 10 0.88 8.67 11.53
C LEU A 10 0.03 9.35 10.45
N SER A 11 0.60 10.23 9.61
CA SER A 11 -0.17 10.77 8.50
C SER A 11 -0.52 9.70 7.46
N ALA A 12 0.40 8.79 7.13
CA ALA A 12 0.18 7.75 6.12
C ALA A 12 -0.74 6.60 6.58
N VAL A 13 -1.05 6.48 7.89
CA VAL A 13 -2.01 5.49 8.41
C VAL A 13 -3.33 6.14 8.85
N VAL A 14 -3.32 7.40 9.28
CA VAL A 14 -4.54 8.11 9.72
C VAL A 14 -5.26 8.79 8.54
N TYR A 15 -4.54 9.24 7.50
CA TYR A 15 -5.16 9.81 6.29
C TYR A 15 -5.70 8.75 5.30
N THR A 16 -5.55 7.45 5.59
CA THR A 16 -5.95 6.37 4.67
C THR A 16 -7.35 5.85 4.90
N LEU A 17 -7.98 6.21 6.02
CA LEU A 17 -9.36 5.84 6.33
C LEU A 17 -10.42 6.40 5.35
N PRO A 18 -10.31 7.63 4.83
CA PRO A 18 -11.25 8.13 3.80
C PRO A 18 -10.91 7.67 2.37
N ALA A 19 -9.69 7.16 2.17
CA ALA A 19 -9.08 7.10 0.84
C ALA A 19 -9.35 5.79 0.07
N HIS A 20 -10.09 4.89 0.71
CA HIS A 20 -10.61 3.65 0.15
C HIS A 20 -12.08 3.78 -0.26
N ALA A 21 -12.55 4.99 -0.57
CA ALA A 21 -13.96 5.27 -0.83
C ALA A 21 -14.59 4.34 -1.90
N TRP A 22 -13.84 4.04 -2.98
CA TRP A 22 -14.26 3.07 -4.00
C TRP A 22 -14.30 1.62 -3.49
N PHE A 23 -13.37 1.24 -2.61
CA PHE A 23 -13.37 -0.09 -1.99
C PHE A 23 -14.60 -0.30 -1.09
N PHE A 24 -15.05 0.75 -0.39
CA PHE A 24 -16.19 0.69 0.52
C PHE A 24 -17.53 1.04 -0.13
N GLN A 25 -17.51 1.74 -1.27
CA GLN A 25 -18.68 2.10 -2.06
C GLN A 25 -18.37 1.96 -3.56
N PRO A 26 -18.35 0.72 -4.07
CA PRO A 26 -18.13 0.50 -5.48
C PRO A 26 -19.30 0.98 -6.36
N PRO A 27 -19.03 1.25 -7.64
CA PRO A 27 -20.00 1.55 -8.69
C PRO A 27 -21.18 0.58 -8.64
N PRO A 28 -22.43 1.05 -8.57
CA PRO A 28 -23.58 0.17 -8.69
C PRO A 28 -23.65 -0.43 -10.11
N GLY A 29 -23.55 -1.75 -10.22
CA GLY A 29 -23.98 -2.50 -11.41
C GLY A 29 -22.95 -2.70 -12.54
N SER A 30 -21.71 -2.22 -12.42
CA SER A 30 -20.64 -2.47 -13.40
C SER A 30 -19.64 -3.56 -12.99
N VAL A 31 -19.68 -4.00 -11.73
CA VAL A 31 -18.78 -5.03 -11.19
C VAL A 31 -19.59 -6.06 -10.43
N SER A 32 -19.25 -7.35 -10.57
CA SER A 32 -19.93 -8.42 -9.84
C SER A 32 -19.72 -8.33 -8.32
N GLU A 33 -20.70 -8.77 -7.53
CA GLU A 33 -20.58 -8.80 -6.06
C GLU A 33 -19.37 -9.63 -5.59
N GLU A 34 -19.03 -10.70 -6.31
CA GLU A 34 -17.86 -11.53 -6.04
C GLU A 34 -16.56 -10.76 -6.23
N THR A 35 -16.40 -10.07 -7.37
CA THR A 35 -15.24 -9.23 -7.65
C THR A 35 -15.09 -8.13 -6.59
N LEU A 36 -16.21 -7.52 -6.17
CA LEU A 36 -16.21 -6.50 -5.12
C LEU A 36 -15.77 -7.05 -3.76
N ALA A 37 -16.30 -8.20 -3.35
CA ALA A 37 -15.93 -8.84 -2.09
C ALA A 37 -14.44 -9.19 -2.05
N ARG A 38 -13.91 -9.75 -3.14
CA ARG A 38 -12.48 -10.10 -3.26
C ARG A 38 -11.59 -8.87 -3.25
N PHE A 39 -12.01 -7.78 -3.92
CA PHE A 39 -11.28 -6.51 -3.91
C PHE A 39 -11.26 -5.87 -2.52
N GLN A 40 -12.36 -5.96 -1.77
CA GLN A 40 -12.42 -5.55 -0.37
C GLN A 40 -11.50 -6.39 0.54
N GLU A 41 -11.48 -7.70 0.36
CA GLU A 41 -10.60 -8.59 1.12
C GLU A 41 -9.12 -8.27 0.88
N ALA A 42 -8.73 -8.06 -0.39
CA ALA A 42 -7.38 -7.64 -0.75
C ALA A 42 -6.98 -6.32 -0.08
N ALA A 43 -7.91 -5.36 -0.03
CA ALA A 43 -7.70 -4.07 0.60
C ALA A 43 -7.52 -4.18 2.12
N VAL A 44 -8.35 -5.00 2.78
CA VAL A 44 -8.24 -5.27 4.21
C VAL A 44 -6.88 -5.89 4.53
N ASN A 45 -6.48 -6.92 3.78
CA ASN A 45 -5.16 -7.54 3.95
C ASN A 45 -4.02 -6.53 3.74
N THR A 46 -4.13 -5.63 2.76
CA THR A 46 -3.15 -4.55 2.56
C THR A 46 -3.08 -3.63 3.78
N LEU A 47 -4.22 -3.13 4.26
CA LEU A 47 -4.28 -2.23 5.39
C LEU A 47 -3.75 -2.87 6.69
N GLU A 48 -4.10 -4.13 6.94
CA GLU A 48 -3.58 -4.91 8.06
C GLU A 48 -2.07 -5.09 7.95
N GLY A 49 -1.56 -5.42 6.75
CA GLY A 49 -0.14 -5.50 6.47
C GLY A 49 0.59 -4.19 6.75
N LEU A 50 0.05 -3.06 6.28
CA LEU A 50 0.61 -1.73 6.53
C LEU A 50 0.60 -1.34 8.02
N ALA A 51 -0.44 -1.72 8.76
CA ALA A 51 -0.51 -1.50 10.21
C ALA A 51 0.57 -2.30 10.97
N LEU A 52 0.84 -3.54 10.53
CA LEU A 52 1.92 -4.37 11.08
C LEU A 52 3.30 -3.80 10.72
N ILE A 53 3.52 -3.32 9.49
CA ILE A 53 4.75 -2.61 9.11
C ILE A 53 4.96 -1.40 10.02
N HIS A 54 3.91 -0.60 10.25
CA HIS A 54 3.98 0.55 11.14
C HIS A 54 4.43 0.14 12.56
N GLN A 55 3.89 -0.95 13.09
CA GLN A 55 4.32 -1.49 14.38
C GLN A 55 5.81 -1.89 14.39
N VAL A 56 6.28 -2.56 13.33
CA VAL A 56 7.70 -2.94 13.18
C VAL A 56 8.59 -1.69 13.16
N LEU A 57 8.23 -0.67 12.37
CA LEU A 57 9.00 0.57 12.27
C LEU A 57 9.06 1.32 13.60
N LEU A 58 7.97 1.37 14.36
CA LEU A 58 7.95 1.94 15.71
C LEU A 58 8.88 1.19 16.67
N GLN A 59 8.90 -0.14 16.61
CA GLN A 59 9.79 -0.95 17.46
C GLN A 59 11.26 -0.72 17.11
N ILE A 60 11.60 -0.65 15.82
CA ILE A 60 12.96 -0.34 15.35
C ILE A 60 13.39 1.03 15.89
N GLU A 61 12.52 2.03 15.86
CA GLU A 61 12.81 3.37 16.40
C GLU A 61 12.97 3.39 17.93
N GLN A 62 12.19 2.59 18.66
CA GLN A 62 12.15 2.62 20.12
C GLN A 62 13.25 1.80 20.80
N ALA A 63 13.64 0.67 20.19
CA ALA A 63 14.37 -0.37 20.91
C ALA A 63 15.79 -0.64 20.40
N GLU A 64 16.19 -0.20 19.19
CA GLU A 64 17.48 -0.56 18.55
C GLU A 64 17.88 -2.06 18.75
N THR A 65 16.91 -2.96 18.90
CA THR A 65 17.14 -4.37 19.26
C THR A 65 16.18 -5.30 18.53
N SER A 66 16.75 -6.41 18.05
CA SER A 66 16.34 -7.22 16.90
C SER A 66 15.23 -8.26 17.13
N VAL A 67 14.65 -8.36 18.33
CA VAL A 67 13.96 -9.61 18.73
C VAL A 67 12.43 -9.52 18.75
N ASN A 68 11.84 -8.32 18.88
CA ASN A 68 10.37 -8.17 18.91
C ASN A 68 9.73 -7.91 17.54
N SER A 69 10.54 -7.74 16.48
CA SER A 69 10.09 -7.49 15.12
C SER A 69 9.73 -8.76 14.34
N LEU A 70 10.20 -9.94 14.73
CA LEU A 70 10.06 -11.18 13.93
C LEU A 70 8.61 -11.61 13.70
N GLU A 71 7.76 -11.60 14.73
CA GLU A 71 6.35 -11.97 14.63
C GLU A 71 5.55 -10.97 13.79
N ALA A 72 5.66 -9.66 14.11
CA ALA A 72 4.96 -8.61 13.38
C ALA A 72 5.45 -8.48 11.92
N THR A 73 6.74 -8.70 11.67
CA THR A 73 7.30 -8.71 10.31
C THR A 73 6.76 -9.91 9.51
N SER A 74 6.73 -11.11 10.12
CA SER A 74 6.20 -12.31 9.45
C SER A 74 4.72 -12.16 9.14
N ALA A 75 3.93 -11.64 10.09
CA ALA A 75 2.51 -11.35 9.87
C ALA A 75 2.30 -10.28 8.78
N ALA A 76 3.13 -9.24 8.73
CA ALA A 76 3.07 -8.23 7.67
C ALA A 76 3.32 -8.85 6.29
N ILE A 77 4.33 -9.72 6.18
CA ILE A 77 4.66 -10.45 4.94
C ILE A 77 3.48 -11.32 4.50
N GLU A 78 2.88 -12.08 5.42
CA GLU A 78 1.74 -12.94 5.12
C GLU A 78 0.56 -12.14 4.58
N ARG A 79 0.20 -11.03 5.26
CA ARG A 79 -0.91 -10.17 4.85
C ARG A 79 -0.69 -9.52 3.50
N LEU A 80 0.51 -9.01 3.24
CA LEU A 80 0.85 -8.39 1.97
C LEU A 80 0.93 -9.39 0.82
N THR A 81 1.41 -10.60 1.09
CA THR A 81 1.43 -11.69 0.09
C THR A 81 0.01 -12.12 -0.25
N SER A 82 -0.86 -12.31 0.75
CA SER A 82 -2.26 -12.63 0.52
C SER A 82 -3.00 -11.52 -0.24
N ALA A 83 -2.74 -10.24 0.09
CA ALA A 83 -3.28 -9.12 -0.68
C ALA A 83 -2.83 -9.16 -2.15
N ALA A 84 -1.55 -9.46 -2.39
CA ALA A 84 -1.00 -9.53 -3.74
C ALA A 84 -1.65 -10.63 -4.57
N GLU A 85 -1.84 -11.82 -4.01
CA GLU A 85 -2.52 -12.96 -4.66
C GLU A 85 -3.96 -12.59 -5.02
N LEU A 86 -4.70 -11.99 -4.08
CA LEU A 86 -6.08 -11.56 -4.32
C LEU A 86 -6.15 -10.50 -5.42
N PHE A 87 -5.28 -9.49 -5.39
CA PHE A 87 -5.22 -8.48 -6.45
C PHE A 87 -4.78 -9.03 -7.80
N GLN A 88 -3.92 -10.04 -7.83
CA GLN A 88 -3.51 -10.70 -9.06
C GLN A 88 -4.69 -11.39 -9.74
N ASP A 89 -5.53 -12.06 -8.95
CA ASP A 89 -6.73 -12.72 -9.46
C ASP A 89 -7.85 -11.76 -9.90
N LEU A 90 -7.77 -10.49 -9.49
CA LEU A 90 -8.77 -9.46 -9.79
C LEU A 90 -8.57 -8.79 -11.15
N GLN A 91 -7.58 -9.20 -11.94
CA GLN A 91 -7.31 -8.67 -13.29
C GLN A 91 -8.31 -9.22 -14.34
N THR A 92 -9.60 -9.15 -14.03
CA THR A 92 -10.72 -9.68 -14.82
C THR A 92 -11.26 -8.67 -15.83
N ASP A 93 -12.03 -9.15 -16.82
CA ASP A 93 -12.66 -8.31 -17.84
C ASP A 93 -13.57 -7.21 -17.25
N ASP A 94 -14.25 -7.50 -16.13
CA ASP A 94 -15.12 -6.54 -15.43
C ASP A 94 -14.33 -5.29 -14.99
N LEU A 95 -13.11 -5.46 -14.47
CA LEU A 95 -12.27 -4.33 -14.05
C LEU A 95 -11.56 -3.64 -15.22
N GLN A 96 -11.35 -4.34 -16.33
CA GLN A 96 -10.80 -3.75 -17.56
C GLN A 96 -11.79 -2.77 -18.22
N ALA A 97 -13.10 -2.98 -18.03
CA ALA A 97 -14.14 -2.09 -18.54
C ALA A 97 -14.22 -0.74 -17.78
N LEU A 98 -13.59 -0.66 -16.60
CA LEU A 98 -13.59 0.54 -15.76
C LEU A 98 -12.34 1.37 -16.01
N VAL A 99 -12.48 2.39 -16.85
CA VAL A 99 -11.41 3.31 -17.22
C VAL A 99 -11.25 4.39 -16.15
N VAL A 100 -10.00 4.75 -15.87
CA VAL A 100 -9.61 5.81 -14.94
C VAL A 100 -9.42 7.11 -15.70
N SER A 101 -10.18 8.16 -15.38
CA SER A 101 -9.91 9.49 -15.91
C SER A 101 -8.81 10.22 -15.15
N ILE A 102 -7.79 10.69 -15.88
CA ILE A 102 -6.77 11.58 -15.34
C ILE A 102 -7.39 12.91 -14.86
N GLU A 103 -8.48 13.37 -15.46
CA GLU A 103 -9.18 14.57 -14.99
C GLU A 103 -9.84 14.32 -13.63
N ALA A 104 -10.44 13.13 -13.42
CA ALA A 104 -11.00 12.74 -12.14
C ALA A 104 -9.90 12.55 -11.08
N VAL A 105 -8.75 11.96 -11.45
CA VAL A 105 -7.56 11.91 -10.59
C VAL A 105 -7.11 13.31 -10.17
N ALA A 106 -7.06 14.26 -11.11
CA ALA A 106 -6.67 15.64 -10.83
C ALA A 106 -7.63 16.37 -9.86
N GLN A 107 -8.92 16.00 -9.86
CA GLN A 107 -9.89 16.51 -8.90
C GLN A 107 -9.65 15.99 -7.47
N ILE A 108 -9.08 14.79 -7.33
CA ILE A 108 -8.71 14.20 -6.04
C ILE A 108 -7.36 14.75 -5.57
N ASP A 109 -6.33 14.64 -6.41
CA ASP A 109 -4.96 15.09 -6.13
C ASP A 109 -4.21 15.40 -7.42
N GLU A 110 -4.10 16.68 -7.77
CA GLU A 110 -3.36 17.17 -8.94
C GLU A 110 -1.87 16.75 -8.90
N GLY A 111 -1.29 16.62 -7.70
CA GLY A 111 0.09 16.20 -7.51
C GLY A 111 0.32 14.72 -7.80
N ALA A 112 -0.74 13.89 -7.76
CA ALA A 112 -0.66 12.45 -7.98
C ALA A 112 -0.57 12.07 -9.47
N ILE A 113 -0.92 12.98 -10.40
CA ILE A 113 -1.02 12.68 -11.84
C ILE A 113 0.26 12.06 -12.39
N GLN A 114 1.43 12.60 -12.02
CA GLN A 114 2.70 12.06 -12.52
C GLN A 114 3.00 10.66 -11.97
N LEU A 115 2.62 10.40 -10.71
CA LEU A 115 2.79 9.09 -10.10
C LEU A 115 1.87 8.05 -10.76
N VAL A 116 0.60 8.40 -11.01
CA VAL A 116 -0.37 7.54 -11.70
C VAL A 116 0.10 7.23 -13.13
N ARG A 117 0.60 8.25 -13.85
CA ARG A 117 1.17 8.05 -15.20
C ARG A 117 2.41 7.15 -15.19
N ASN A 118 3.32 7.36 -14.24
CA ASN A 118 4.50 6.50 -14.10
C ASN A 118 4.14 5.05 -13.73
N ALA A 119 3.00 4.86 -13.06
CA ALA A 119 2.46 3.55 -12.74
C ALA A 119 1.68 2.91 -13.91
N GLU A 120 1.48 3.64 -15.02
CA GLU A 120 0.78 3.17 -16.23
C GLU A 120 -0.63 2.64 -15.91
N ILE A 121 -1.37 3.35 -15.06
CA ILE A 121 -2.73 2.97 -14.65
C ILE A 121 -3.77 3.62 -15.57
N GLU A 122 -4.46 2.81 -16.36
CA GLU A 122 -5.54 3.24 -17.26
C GLU A 122 -6.90 2.68 -16.84
N THR A 123 -6.91 1.55 -16.12
CA THR A 123 -8.13 0.85 -15.71
C THR A 123 -8.09 0.44 -14.23
N ALA A 124 -9.25 0.00 -13.70
CA ALA A 124 -9.30 -0.62 -12.37
C ALA A 124 -8.49 -1.94 -12.32
N ALA A 125 -8.36 -2.66 -13.44
CA ALA A 125 -7.49 -3.84 -13.53
C ALA A 125 -6.00 -3.47 -13.40
N ASP A 126 -5.58 -2.34 -13.99
CA ASP A 126 -4.21 -1.84 -13.81
C ASP A 126 -3.94 -1.40 -12.36
N LEU A 127 -4.94 -0.81 -11.70
CA LEU A 127 -4.84 -0.50 -10.28
C LEU A 127 -4.68 -1.78 -9.43
N ALA A 128 -5.42 -2.85 -9.74
CA ALA A 128 -5.28 -4.13 -9.08
C ALA A 128 -3.86 -4.70 -9.28
N ARG A 129 -3.37 -4.72 -10.52
CA ARG A 129 -2.00 -5.15 -10.85
C ARG A 129 -0.95 -4.33 -10.09
N TYR A 130 -1.05 -3.01 -10.13
CA TYR A 130 -0.15 -2.11 -9.39
C TYR A 130 -0.18 -2.40 -7.89
N SER A 131 -1.36 -2.60 -7.31
CA SER A 131 -1.51 -2.90 -5.88
C SER A 131 -0.90 -4.25 -5.52
N SER A 132 -1.01 -5.25 -6.39
CA SER A 132 -0.34 -6.55 -6.25
C SER A 132 1.18 -6.39 -6.24
N ASP A 133 1.75 -5.71 -7.24
CA ASP A 133 3.19 -5.47 -7.37
C ASP A 133 3.76 -4.71 -6.15
N GLN A 134 3.05 -3.67 -5.68
CA GLN A 134 3.48 -2.91 -4.50
C GLN A 134 3.40 -3.73 -3.21
N SER A 135 2.37 -4.58 -3.07
CA SER A 135 2.22 -5.43 -1.89
C SER A 135 3.35 -6.45 -1.80
N LEU A 136 3.72 -7.09 -2.92
CA LEU A 136 4.90 -7.97 -2.98
C LEU A 136 6.19 -7.22 -2.70
N ALA A 137 6.39 -6.05 -3.28
CA ALA A 137 7.59 -5.24 -3.04
C ALA A 137 7.72 -4.84 -1.55
N LEU A 138 6.61 -4.54 -0.88
CA LEU A 138 6.60 -4.29 0.56
C LEU A 138 6.91 -5.55 1.37
N ALA A 139 6.30 -6.69 1.02
CA ALA A 139 6.59 -7.98 1.66
C ALA A 139 8.08 -8.34 1.56
N GLU A 140 8.69 -8.17 0.39
CA GLU A 140 10.13 -8.38 0.19
C GLU A 140 10.99 -7.46 1.07
N LEU A 141 10.65 -6.18 1.15
CA LEU A 141 11.37 -5.23 2.00
C LEU A 141 11.25 -5.58 3.48
N MET A 142 10.09 -6.07 3.91
CA MET A 142 9.87 -6.57 5.26
C MET A 142 10.70 -7.83 5.53
N GLY A 143 10.78 -8.76 4.57
CA GLY A 143 11.68 -9.93 4.65
C GLY A 143 13.14 -9.52 4.85
N ARG A 144 13.61 -8.50 4.12
CA ARG A 144 14.96 -7.94 4.34
C ARG A 144 15.12 -7.31 5.72
N LEU A 145 14.14 -6.54 6.20
CA LEU A 145 14.19 -5.97 7.54
C LEU A 145 14.28 -7.04 8.64
N GLN A 146 13.67 -8.20 8.41
CA GLN A 146 13.74 -9.34 9.33
C GLN A 146 15.15 -9.91 9.48
N GLU A 147 15.96 -9.84 8.43
CA GLU A 147 17.31 -10.38 8.37
C GLU A 147 18.38 -9.38 8.85
N ILE A 148 18.04 -8.10 8.95
CA ILE A 148 18.97 -7.03 9.32
C ILE A 148 19.17 -6.98 10.84
N ASP A 149 20.43 -7.06 11.26
CA ASP A 149 20.83 -6.69 12.62
C ASP A 149 20.95 -5.16 12.72
N PHE A 150 20.16 -4.54 13.60
CA PHE A 150 20.18 -3.10 13.85
C PHE A 150 21.19 -2.69 14.93
N GLY A 151 22.02 -3.62 15.41
CA GLY A 151 23.01 -3.42 16.47
C GLY A 151 23.93 -2.18 16.31
N PRO A 152 24.83 -1.94 17.28
CA PRO A 152 25.54 -0.66 17.43
C PRO A 152 26.49 -0.32 16.26
N ASP A 153 26.80 -1.28 15.39
CA ASP A 153 27.72 -1.10 14.27
C ASP A 153 27.12 -0.23 13.15
N ALA A 154 27.87 0.79 12.73
CA ALA A 154 27.41 1.79 11.76
C ALA A 154 27.03 1.20 10.39
N ALA A 155 27.68 0.11 9.96
CA ALA A 155 27.37 -0.57 8.70
C ALA A 155 26.00 -1.25 8.75
N ALA A 156 25.73 -1.99 9.83
CA ALA A 156 24.46 -2.66 10.10
C ALA A 156 23.31 -1.63 10.19
N ASN A 157 23.58 -0.47 10.81
CA ASN A 157 22.67 0.67 10.86
C ASN A 157 22.43 1.34 9.49
N SER A 158 23.42 1.34 8.59
CA SER A 158 23.30 2.00 7.27
C SER A 158 22.40 1.24 6.29
N GLU A 159 22.49 -0.09 6.28
CA GLU A 159 21.61 -0.94 5.48
C GLU A 159 20.18 -0.90 6.03
N GLY A 160 20.01 -1.06 7.34
CA GLY A 160 18.71 -0.93 8.02
C GLY A 160 18.00 0.39 7.72
N ARG A 161 18.71 1.53 7.83
CA ARG A 161 18.16 2.85 7.49
C ARG A 161 17.75 2.96 6.03
N THR A 162 18.56 2.41 5.12
CA THR A 162 18.26 2.44 3.69
C THR A 162 16.99 1.64 3.41
N THR A 163 16.86 0.46 3.99
CA THR A 163 15.68 -0.40 3.84
C THR A 163 14.44 0.25 4.45
N VAL A 164 14.53 0.83 5.65
CA VAL A 164 13.42 1.60 6.26
C VAL A 164 12.96 2.75 5.36
N ASN A 165 13.89 3.53 4.80
CA ASN A 165 13.54 4.62 3.89
C ASN A 165 12.82 4.11 2.63
N ARG A 166 13.22 2.95 2.10
CA ARG A 166 12.56 2.32 0.96
C ARG A 166 11.14 1.86 1.31
N VAL A 167 10.95 1.26 2.48
CA VAL A 167 9.62 0.89 2.98
C VAL A 167 8.71 2.11 3.06
N VAL A 168 9.15 3.17 3.75
CA VAL A 168 8.36 4.40 3.90
C VAL A 168 8.05 5.05 2.55
N SER A 169 9.02 5.07 1.64
CA SER A 169 8.84 5.63 0.29
C SER A 169 7.83 4.83 -0.54
N ASN A 170 7.89 3.50 -0.50
CA ASN A 170 6.95 2.64 -1.23
C ASN A 170 5.54 2.77 -0.66
N ILE A 171 5.37 2.75 0.66
CA ILE A 171 4.06 2.97 1.30
C ILE A 171 3.48 4.31 0.85
N SER A 172 4.27 5.38 0.93
CA SER A 172 3.80 6.73 0.57
C SER A 172 3.36 6.80 -0.89
N THR A 173 4.14 6.22 -1.79
CA THR A 173 3.85 6.22 -3.24
C THR A 173 2.61 5.38 -3.55
N MET A 174 2.55 4.16 -3.02
CA MET A 174 1.42 3.25 -3.17
C MET A 174 0.14 3.92 -2.70
N MET A 175 0.14 4.52 -1.50
CA MET A 175 -1.04 5.16 -0.94
C MET A 175 -1.52 6.33 -1.81
N ILE A 176 -0.62 7.21 -2.28
CA ILE A 176 -1.03 8.34 -3.14
C ILE A 176 -1.69 7.84 -4.42
N VAL A 177 -1.08 6.86 -5.09
CA VAL A 177 -1.60 6.30 -6.34
C VAL A 177 -2.93 5.60 -6.11
N VAL A 178 -3.00 4.66 -5.16
CA VAL A 178 -4.21 3.87 -4.88
C VAL A 178 -5.37 4.77 -4.48
N ASN A 179 -5.13 5.75 -3.61
CA ASN A 179 -6.16 6.68 -3.17
C ASN A 179 -6.71 7.55 -4.29
N SER A 180 -5.80 8.10 -5.12
CA SER A 180 -6.19 9.02 -6.19
C SER A 180 -6.96 8.29 -7.29
N VAL A 181 -6.51 7.10 -7.68
CA VAL A 181 -7.20 6.29 -8.69
C VAL A 181 -8.52 5.74 -8.16
N SER A 182 -8.55 5.23 -6.93
CA SER A 182 -9.80 4.76 -6.31
C SER A 182 -10.81 5.90 -6.20
N GLY A 183 -10.38 7.07 -5.73
CA GLY A 183 -11.25 8.26 -5.67
C GLY A 183 -11.80 8.66 -7.04
N ALA A 184 -10.96 8.63 -8.09
CA ALA A 184 -11.39 8.90 -9.46
C ALA A 184 -12.47 7.90 -9.93
N LEU A 185 -12.20 6.60 -9.78
CA LEU A 185 -13.16 5.54 -10.14
C LEU A 185 -14.50 5.68 -9.41
N ALA A 186 -14.50 6.14 -8.15
CA ALA A 186 -15.72 6.40 -7.39
C ALA A 186 -16.50 7.63 -7.88
N LEU A 187 -15.81 8.69 -8.30
CA LEU A 187 -16.46 9.89 -8.85
C LEU A 187 -17.13 9.61 -10.20
N GLU A 188 -16.49 8.79 -11.04
CA GLU A 188 -16.95 8.53 -12.42
C GLU A 188 -18.15 7.58 -12.50
N THR A 189 -18.54 6.97 -11.38
CA THR A 189 -19.55 5.91 -11.32
C THR A 189 -20.77 6.24 -10.46
N GLN A 190 -20.86 7.48 -9.97
CA GLN A 190 -22.05 8.07 -9.34
C GLN A 190 -22.94 8.77 -10.37
#